data_AF-A0A9D5BE26-F1
#
_entry.id   AF-A0A9D5BE26-F1
#
_cell.length_a   1.000
_cell.length_b   1.000
_cell.length_c   1.000
_cell.angle_alpha   90.00
_cell.angle_beta   90.00
_cell.angle_gamma   90.00
#
_symmetry.space_group_name_H-M   'P 1'
#
loop_
_entity.id
_entity.type
_entity.pdbx_description
1 polymer ?
#
loop_
_entity_poly.entity_id
_entity_poly.type
_entity_poly.pdbx_seq_one_letter_code
_entity_poly.pdbx_strand_id
1 'polypeptide(L)'
;MSEFAETLKREADSENKEEVSATKKSRIESSEDNASKEVSFRIDADAAEDKGLRQTMEDEWVVLLDAARDYPGSLRCAHFAIYDGHGGRLAAEYAQKHLHGNVLAAGLPLGCKDC
;
A
#
# COMPACT_ATOMS: atom_id res chain seq x y z
N MET A 1 -9.40 20.27 -48.56
CA MET A 1 -8.99 21.64 -48.15
C MET A 1 -9.56 21.85 -46.77
N SER A 2 -8.85 21.94 -45.65
CA SER A 2 -7.42 22.01 -45.34
C SER A 2 -7.24 21.56 -43.88
N GLU A 3 -6.16 20.85 -43.60
CA GLU A 3 -5.62 20.61 -42.26
C GLU A 3 -5.26 21.93 -41.57
N PHE A 4 -5.31 21.98 -40.23
CA PHE A 4 -4.29 22.67 -39.44
C PHE A 4 -4.13 21.94 -38.09
N ALA A 5 -3.01 21.22 -38.01
CA ALA A 5 -2.39 20.84 -36.75
C ALA A 5 -1.73 22.08 -36.13
N GLU A 6 -1.76 22.22 -34.81
CA GLU A 6 -0.85 23.13 -34.12
C GLU A 6 -0.28 22.45 -32.88
N THR A 7 0.92 21.89 -33.08
CA THR A 7 1.87 21.48 -32.06
C THR A 7 2.56 22.72 -31.50
N LEU A 8 2.56 22.90 -30.18
CA LEU A 8 3.49 23.81 -29.50
C LEU A 8 4.34 23.04 -28.47
N LYS A 9 5.59 22.81 -28.86
CA LYS A 9 6.71 22.42 -27.98
C LYS A 9 7.21 23.66 -27.23
N ARG A 10 7.61 23.52 -25.96
CA ARG A 10 8.80 24.19 -25.39
C ARG A 10 9.46 23.29 -24.34
N GLU A 11 10.72 22.98 -24.59
CA GLU A 11 11.71 22.43 -23.67
C GLU A 11 12.23 23.52 -22.72
N ALA A 12 12.66 23.14 -21.52
CA ALA A 12 13.61 23.89 -20.72
C ALA A 12 14.40 22.93 -19.82
N ASP A 13 15.63 22.66 -20.23
CA ASP A 13 16.72 22.06 -19.46
C ASP A 13 17.33 23.14 -18.54
N SER A 14 17.70 22.80 -17.30
CA SER A 14 18.70 23.57 -16.54
C SER A 14 19.27 22.75 -15.39
N GLU A 15 20.49 22.28 -15.58
CA GLU A 15 21.42 21.77 -14.58
C GLU A 15 21.95 22.92 -13.70
N ASN A 16 22.17 22.68 -12.40
CA ASN A 16 23.36 23.22 -11.72
C ASN A 16 23.83 22.37 -10.53
N LYS A 17 25.15 22.23 -10.49
CA LYS A 17 26.08 21.62 -9.53
C LYS A 17 26.09 22.44 -8.22
N GLU A 18 26.70 22.09 -7.08
CA GLU A 18 27.73 21.18 -6.63
C GLU A 18 27.69 21.30 -5.09
N GLU A 19 27.87 20.23 -4.30
CA GLU A 19 28.73 20.35 -3.11
C GLU A 19 29.15 18.97 -2.57
N VAL A 20 30.43 18.69 -2.74
CA VAL A 20 31.15 17.59 -2.10
C VAL A 20 31.80 18.16 -0.84
N SER A 21 31.45 17.66 0.34
CA SER A 21 32.27 17.86 1.53
C SER A 21 32.57 16.52 2.21
N ALA A 22 33.83 16.13 2.10
CA ALA A 22 34.40 14.97 2.75
C ALA A 22 34.46 15.20 4.27
N THR A 23 33.98 14.26 5.09
CA THR A 23 34.46 14.12 6.49
C THR A 23 34.33 12.67 6.98
N LYS A 24 35.50 12.03 7.07
CA LYS A 24 36.00 11.12 8.12
C LYS A 24 35.11 9.95 8.60
N LYS A 25 35.57 8.77 8.17
CA LYS A 25 35.50 7.45 8.82
C LYS A 25 35.67 7.53 10.35
N SER A 26 34.62 7.21 11.10
CA SER A 26 34.74 6.66 12.45
C SER A 26 34.25 5.22 12.44
N ARG A 27 35.19 4.34 12.74
CA ARG A 27 35.03 2.92 13.04
C ARG A 27 34.14 2.81 14.27
N ILE A 28 32.91 2.34 14.11
CA ILE A 28 32.08 1.93 15.24
C ILE A 28 32.25 0.43 15.39
N GLU A 29 32.79 0.08 16.55
CA GLU A 29 33.08 -1.26 16.99
C GLU A 29 31.79 -2.05 17.14
N SER A 30 31.83 -3.29 16.69
CA SER A 30 30.77 -4.28 16.80
C SER A 30 30.49 -4.59 18.26
N SER A 31 29.44 -3.98 18.82
CA SER A 31 28.75 -4.55 19.97
C SER A 31 27.81 -5.64 19.45
N GLU A 32 28.19 -6.89 19.72
CA GLU A 32 27.36 -8.07 19.48
C GLU A 32 26.18 -8.07 20.45
N ASP A 33 25.18 -7.24 20.18
CA ASP A 33 23.87 -7.38 20.79
C ASP A 33 23.14 -8.49 20.05
N ASN A 34 23.13 -9.68 20.65
CA ASN A 34 22.25 -10.81 20.30
C ASN A 34 20.78 -10.46 20.62
N ALA A 35 20.28 -9.38 20.03
CA ALA A 35 18.87 -9.19 19.81
C ALA A 35 18.53 -10.04 18.58
N SER A 36 17.68 -11.04 18.77
CA SER A 36 16.98 -11.69 17.66
C SER A 36 16.43 -10.60 16.75
N LYS A 37 17.08 -10.35 15.61
CA LYS A 37 16.65 -9.32 14.66
C LYS A 37 15.25 -9.68 14.23
N GLU A 38 14.26 -8.97 14.75
CA GLU A 38 12.89 -9.14 14.28
C GLU A 38 12.89 -8.87 12.78
N VAL A 39 12.61 -9.93 12.01
CA VAL A 39 12.60 -9.84 10.55
C VAL A 39 11.34 -9.06 10.17
N SER A 40 11.49 -7.75 10.04
CA SER A 40 10.40 -6.88 9.62
C SER A 40 10.35 -6.81 8.09
N PHE A 41 9.26 -7.29 7.51
CA PHE A 41 8.97 -7.05 6.10
C PHE A 41 8.23 -5.71 5.95
N ARG A 42 8.63 -4.93 4.93
CA ARG A 42 7.89 -3.77 4.45
C ARG A 42 7.03 -4.22 3.28
N ILE A 43 5.76 -3.85 3.31
CA ILE A 43 4.80 -4.14 2.26
C ILE A 43 4.39 -2.78 1.69
N ASP A 44 4.56 -2.64 0.38
CA ASP A 44 4.04 -1.51 -0.39
C ASP A 44 2.93 -2.05 -1.29
N ALA A 45 1.82 -1.34 -1.36
CA ALA A 45 0.65 -1.77 -2.13
C ALA A 45 -0.13 -0.55 -2.63
N ASP A 46 -0.58 -0.65 -3.87
CA ASP A 46 -1.40 0.34 -4.56
C ASP A 46 -2.63 -0.35 -5.16
N ALA A 47 -3.69 0.42 -5.39
CA ALA A 47 -4.89 -0.05 -6.06
C ALA A 47 -5.24 0.88 -7.22
N ALA A 48 -5.81 0.28 -8.27
CA ALA A 48 -6.35 1.00 -9.42
C ALA A 48 -7.66 0.34 -9.82
N GLU A 49 -8.59 1.16 -10.30
CA GLU A 49 -9.90 0.70 -10.73
C GLU A 49 -10.28 1.38 -12.05
N ASP A 50 -11.04 0.66 -12.88
CA ASP A 50 -11.59 1.19 -14.13
C ASP A 50 -13.05 0.75 -14.25
N LYS A 51 -13.95 1.73 -14.44
CA LYS A 51 -15.37 1.47 -14.67
C LYS A 51 -15.62 0.75 -16.00
N GLY A 52 -14.76 0.99 -16.99
CA GLY A 52 -14.95 0.53 -18.36
C GLY A 52 -16.30 0.96 -18.93
N LEU A 53 -16.98 0.03 -19.60
CA LEU A 53 -18.26 0.27 -20.30
C LEU A 53 -19.50 0.20 -19.39
N ARG A 54 -19.34 -0.01 -18.09
CA ARG A 54 -20.47 -0.11 -17.17
C ARG A 54 -21.14 1.24 -16.96
N GLN A 55 -22.44 1.20 -16.68
CA GLN A 55 -23.20 2.42 -16.38
C GLN A 55 -22.72 3.04 -15.07
N THR A 56 -22.55 2.22 -14.04
CA THR A 56 -22.10 2.58 -12.69
C THR A 56 -20.83 1.81 -12.33
N MET A 57 -19.97 2.42 -11.50
CA MET A 57 -18.87 1.72 -10.85
C MET A 57 -19.39 1.20 -9.51
N GLU A 58 -19.58 -0.12 -9.42
CA GLU A 58 -20.11 -0.77 -8.21
C GLU A 58 -19.02 -1.49 -7.42
N ASP A 59 -17.82 -1.60 -7.98
CA ASP A 59 -16.67 -2.18 -7.30
C ASP A 59 -16.18 -1.24 -6.20
N GLU A 60 -15.65 -1.82 -5.14
CA GLU A 60 -14.93 -1.12 -4.08
C GLU A 60 -13.68 -1.92 -3.71
N TRP A 61 -12.63 -1.24 -3.27
CA TRP A 61 -11.39 -1.88 -2.86
C TRP A 61 -10.88 -1.32 -1.54
N VAL A 62 -10.03 -2.06 -0.86
CA VAL A 62 -9.37 -1.60 0.36
C VAL A 62 -7.92 -2.05 0.40
N VAL A 63 -7.03 -1.15 0.81
CA VAL A 63 -5.60 -1.40 1.02
C VAL A 63 -5.25 -0.94 2.43
N LEU A 64 -5.13 -1.88 3.37
CA LEU A 64 -4.70 -1.62 4.75
C LEU A 64 -3.41 -2.37 5.01
N LEU A 65 -2.29 -1.63 5.03
CA LEU A 65 -0.98 -2.20 5.37
C LEU A 65 -0.89 -2.66 6.83
N ASP A 66 -1.68 -2.04 7.70
CA ASP A 66 -1.80 -2.39 9.11
C ASP A 66 -3.28 -2.45 9.52
N ALA A 67 -3.89 -3.61 9.28
CA ALA A 67 -5.29 -3.87 9.60
C ALA A 67 -5.51 -4.23 11.07
N ALA A 68 -4.48 -4.77 11.75
CA ALA A 68 -4.57 -5.19 13.15
C ALA A 68 -4.22 -4.08 14.15
N ARG A 69 -3.91 -2.86 13.69
CA ARG A 69 -3.47 -1.73 14.54
C ARG A 69 -4.33 -1.49 15.77
N ASP A 70 -5.66 -1.60 15.61
CA ASP A 70 -6.64 -1.32 16.65
C ASP A 70 -7.11 -2.58 17.38
N TYR A 71 -6.55 -3.76 17.05
CA TYR A 71 -6.92 -5.05 17.63
C TYR A 71 -5.88 -5.55 18.64
N PRO A 72 -6.30 -6.07 19.81
CA PRO A 72 -5.37 -6.63 20.77
C PRO A 72 -4.73 -7.92 20.23
N GLY A 73 -3.40 -7.92 20.11
CA GLY A 73 -2.64 -9.09 19.68
C GLY A 73 -1.25 -8.72 19.17
N SER A 74 -0.38 -9.72 19.03
CA SER A 74 0.96 -9.55 18.44
C SER A 74 1.00 -9.84 16.95
N LEU A 75 -0.16 -10.06 16.32
CA LEU A 75 -0.25 -10.40 14.91
C LEU A 75 -0.22 -9.13 14.06
N ARG A 76 0.86 -8.96 13.29
CA ARG A 76 0.89 -8.01 12.19
C ARG A 76 0.05 -8.57 11.04
N CYS A 77 -0.98 -7.83 10.63
CA CYS A 77 -1.87 -8.23 9.56
C CYS A 77 -2.07 -7.07 8.59
N ALA A 78 -1.89 -7.33 7.30
CA ALA A 78 -2.34 -6.44 6.24
C ALA A 78 -3.63 -7.01 5.64
N HIS A 79 -4.55 -6.13 5.22
CA HIS A 79 -5.81 -6.51 4.60
C HIS A 79 -5.95 -5.83 3.24
N PHE A 80 -6.06 -6.64 2.20
CA PHE A 80 -6.33 -6.20 0.84
C PHE A 80 -7.57 -6.94 0.35
N ALA A 81 -8.54 -6.21 -0.18
CA ALA A 81 -9.73 -6.82 -0.74
C ALA A 81 -10.29 -5.98 -1.88
N ILE A 82 -10.94 -6.67 -2.82
CA ILE A 82 -11.69 -6.10 -3.93
C ILE A 82 -13.09 -6.70 -3.84
N TYR A 83 -14.09 -5.85 -3.90
CA TYR A 83 -15.51 -6.20 -3.77
C TYR A 83 -16.19 -5.83 -5.09
N ASP A 84 -16.64 -6.84 -5.86
CA ASP A 84 -17.44 -6.65 -7.08
C ASP A 84 -18.92 -6.47 -6.67
N GLY A 85 -19.43 -5.24 -6.81
CA GLY A 85 -20.80 -4.90 -6.47
C GLY A 85 -21.80 -5.35 -7.53
N HIS A 86 -22.98 -5.81 -7.10
CA HIS A 86 -24.07 -6.12 -8.01
C HIS A 86 -25.42 -5.70 -7.45
N GLY A 87 -26.24 -5.07 -8.30
CA GLY A 87 -27.55 -4.56 -7.90
C GLY A 87 -27.46 -3.28 -7.07
N GLY A 88 -26.35 -2.56 -7.19
CA GLY A 88 -26.04 -1.35 -6.44
C GLY A 88 -24.79 -1.47 -5.58
N ARG A 89 -24.15 -0.34 -5.30
CA ARG A 89 -22.84 -0.27 -4.64
C ARG A 89 -22.86 -0.48 -3.11
N LEU A 90 -24.03 -0.40 -2.48
CA LEU A 90 -24.14 -0.33 -1.02
C LEU A 90 -23.51 -1.52 -0.29
N ALA A 91 -23.62 -2.73 -0.85
CA ALA A 91 -23.04 -3.92 -0.24
C ALA A 91 -21.49 -3.91 -0.31
N ALA A 92 -20.93 -3.54 -1.46
CA ALA A 92 -19.49 -3.41 -1.65
C ALA A 92 -18.92 -2.31 -0.74
N GLU A 93 -19.59 -1.16 -0.66
CA GLU A 93 -19.19 -0.03 0.19
C GLU A 93 -19.24 -0.40 1.68
N TYR A 94 -20.24 -1.17 2.09
CA TYR A 94 -20.33 -1.65 3.47
C TYR A 94 -19.22 -2.67 3.78
N ALA A 95 -18.95 -3.59 2.86
CA ALA A 95 -17.89 -4.58 3.02
C ALA A 95 -16.50 -3.93 3.15
N GLN A 96 -16.20 -2.95 2.29
CA GLN A 96 -14.96 -2.17 2.34
C GLN A 96 -14.69 -1.59 3.75
N LYS A 97 -15.72 -1.04 4.39
CA LYS A 97 -15.61 -0.36 5.68
C LYS A 97 -15.59 -1.29 6.89
N HIS A 98 -16.21 -2.47 6.80
CA HIS A 98 -16.50 -3.28 8.00
C HIS A 98 -15.93 -4.70 7.96
N LEU A 99 -15.64 -5.27 6.80
CA LEU A 99 -15.28 -6.68 6.72
C LEU A 99 -13.95 -6.99 7.40
N HIS A 100 -12.93 -6.15 7.21
CA HIS A 100 -11.61 -6.34 7.83
C HIS A 100 -11.70 -6.41 9.36
N GLY A 101 -12.47 -5.50 9.98
CA GLY A 101 -12.70 -5.50 11.43
C GLY A 101 -13.47 -6.73 11.90
N ASN A 102 -14.48 -7.17 11.15
CA ASN A 102 -15.27 -8.36 11.48
C ASN A 102 -14.44 -9.65 11.39
N VAL A 103 -13.55 -9.75 10.40
CA VAL A 103 -12.64 -10.89 10.25
C VAL A 103 -11.65 -10.96 11.41
N LEU A 104 -11.09 -9.82 11.82
CA LEU A 104 -10.22 -9.77 13.00
C LEU A 104 -10.97 -10.10 14.29
N ALA A 105 -12.22 -9.62 14.42
CA ALA A 105 -13.11 -9.92 15.55
C ALA A 105 -13.41 -11.42 15.68
N ALA A 106 -13.66 -12.08 14.56
CA ALA A 106 -13.93 -13.52 14.50
C ALA A 106 -12.72 -14.36 14.91
N GLY A 107 -11.53 -13.76 14.91
CA GLY A 107 -10.27 -14.43 15.18
C GLY A 107 -9.69 -15.03 13.89
N LEU A 108 -8.47 -14.62 13.57
CA LEU A 108 -7.68 -15.32 12.57
C LEU A 108 -7.09 -16.57 13.22
N PRO A 109 -7.14 -17.75 12.58
CA PRO A 109 -6.41 -18.91 13.08
C PRO A 109 -4.94 -18.52 13.13
N LEU A 110 -4.40 -18.41 14.35
CA LEU A 110 -2.97 -18.28 14.59
C LEU A 110 -2.31 -19.47 13.89
N GLY A 111 -1.70 -19.22 12.72
CA GLY A 111 -0.98 -20.25 11.97
C GLY A 111 -0.01 -20.98 12.91
N CYS A 112 0.02 -22.31 12.78
CA CYS A 112 0.88 -23.28 13.46
C CYS A 112 1.92 -22.68 14.42
N LYS A 113 1.75 -22.91 15.73
CA LYS A 113 2.74 -22.50 16.75
C LYS A 113 4.05 -23.31 16.72
N ASP A 114 4.23 -24.19 15.74
CA ASP A 114 5.35 -25.15 15.66
C ASP A 114 6.08 -25.06 14.31
N CYS A 115 6.70 -23.92 14.02
CA CYS A 115 7.67 -23.75 12.93
C CYS A 115 9.04 -23.34 13.48
#